data_AF-A0A537YXL7-F1
#
_entry.id   AF-A0A537YXL7-F1
#
_cell.length_a   1.000
_cell.length_b   1.000
_cell.length_c   1.000
_cell.angle_alpha   90.00
_cell.angle_beta   90.00
_cell.angle_gamma   90.00
#
_symmetry.space_group_name_H-M   'P 1'
#
loop_
_entity.id
_entity.type
_entity.pdbx_description
1 polymer ?
#
loop_
_entity_poly.entity_id
_entity_poly.type
_entity_poly.pdbx_seq_one_letter_code
_entity_poly.pdbx_strand_id
1 'polypeptide(L)'
;MSEIADVLAAIGSLSASGQRMALATVVAVRGSTYRRPGARLLVPEEGAPIGNISGGCLEGDVADMARLVIQEGRARLAGWDLTADDDAVWGLGLGCNGAIEVFIEPADRAAEAAHALRTALDEERPICLITVIESAEPDVVVPGARLIVMPDGTVDGSLGRPDVDAEATAAGRDLLSAERSEIRTFPEGVRAFVEILDPPLRLVICGAGHDAIPLVRAASLLGWNATVVDDRAGFLNHERFPEAHAFVLVDDPASSRRMPATWRCSARRREPNA
;
A
#
# COMPACT_ATOMS: atom_id res chain seq x y z
N MET A 1 -6.18 -3.95 -4.98
CA MET A 1 -5.78 -3.95 -3.55
C MET A 1 -5.72 -5.32 -2.90
N SER A 2 -6.17 -6.40 -3.55
CA SER A 2 -5.98 -7.76 -2.99
C SER A 2 -4.52 -8.01 -2.63
N GLU A 3 -3.58 -7.67 -3.52
CA GLU A 3 -2.16 -7.93 -3.28
C GLU A 3 -1.60 -7.26 -2.02
N ILE A 4 -1.98 -6.01 -1.72
CA ILE A 4 -1.49 -5.34 -0.51
C ILE A 4 -2.15 -5.93 0.74
N ALA A 5 -3.43 -6.30 0.66
CA ALA A 5 -4.11 -7.02 1.73
C ALA A 5 -3.48 -8.40 1.98
N ASP A 6 -3.11 -9.11 0.92
CA ASP A 6 -2.43 -10.41 0.99
C ASP A 6 -1.05 -10.27 1.64
N VAL A 7 -0.28 -9.26 1.24
CA VAL A 7 1.02 -8.93 1.87
C VAL A 7 0.82 -8.59 3.35
N LEU A 8 -0.17 -7.78 3.71
CA LEU A 8 -0.44 -7.41 5.10
C LEU A 8 -0.88 -8.61 5.96
N ALA A 9 -1.73 -9.47 5.40
CA ALA A 9 -2.16 -10.70 6.05
C ALA A 9 -0.98 -11.66 6.24
N ALA A 10 -0.12 -11.80 5.23
CA ALA A 10 1.07 -12.62 5.30
C ALA A 10 2.08 -12.10 6.35
N ILE A 11 2.32 -10.79 6.41
CA ILE A 11 3.15 -10.18 7.47
C ILE A 11 2.59 -10.54 8.84
N GLY A 12 1.29 -10.35 9.06
CA GLY A 12 0.64 -10.68 10.33
C GLY A 12 0.80 -12.15 10.73
N SER A 13 0.56 -13.05 9.77
CA SER A 13 0.66 -14.51 9.99
C SER A 13 2.11 -14.95 10.28
N LEU A 14 3.08 -14.47 9.50
CA LEU A 14 4.49 -14.83 9.64
C LEU A 14 5.11 -14.25 10.91
N SER A 15 4.73 -13.01 11.28
CA SER A 15 5.15 -12.42 12.55
C SER A 15 4.61 -13.22 13.73
N ALA A 16 3.35 -13.67 13.68
CA ALA A 16 2.75 -14.46 14.73
C ALA A 16 3.39 -15.85 14.89
N SER A 17 3.92 -16.45 13.82
CA SER A 17 4.65 -17.72 13.86
C SER A 17 6.15 -17.56 14.17
N GLY A 18 6.64 -16.33 14.35
CA GLY A 18 8.06 -16.04 14.59
C GLY A 18 8.96 -16.30 13.38
N GLN A 19 8.38 -16.39 12.17
CA GLN A 19 9.13 -16.65 10.96
C GLN A 19 9.79 -15.35 10.46
N ARG A 20 11.09 -15.43 10.12
CA ARG A 20 11.80 -14.28 9.56
C ARG A 20 11.35 -14.01 8.13
N MET A 21 11.38 -12.73 7.76
CA MET A 21 10.97 -12.25 6.46
C MET A 21 11.62 -10.89 6.18
N ALA A 22 11.57 -10.45 4.93
CA ALA A 22 11.92 -9.11 4.52
C ALA A 22 10.84 -8.54 3.60
N LEU A 23 10.65 -7.23 3.67
CA LEU A 23 9.74 -6.49 2.80
C LEU A 23 10.58 -5.70 1.80
N ALA A 24 10.34 -5.97 0.51
CA ALA A 24 10.91 -5.22 -0.59
C ALA A 24 9.86 -4.24 -1.12
N THR A 25 10.21 -2.96 -1.22
CA THR A 25 9.34 -1.87 -1.69
C THR A 25 10.01 -1.16 -2.85
N VAL A 26 9.32 -1.02 -3.98
CA VAL A 26 9.79 -0.19 -5.10
C VAL A 26 9.69 1.27 -4.66
N VAL A 27 10.80 2.00 -4.62
CA VAL A 27 10.86 3.39 -4.15
C VAL A 27 11.09 4.39 -5.28
N ALA A 28 11.70 3.95 -6.37
CA ALA A 28 11.82 4.75 -7.59
C ALA A 28 11.77 3.88 -8.83
N VAL A 29 11.35 4.50 -9.93
CA VAL A 29 11.31 3.90 -11.26
C VAL A 29 11.81 4.91 -12.29
N ARG A 30 12.48 4.42 -13.33
CA ARG A 30 12.88 5.21 -14.50
C ARG A 30 12.51 4.43 -15.76
N GLY A 31 11.97 5.11 -16.78
CA GLY A 31 11.54 4.45 -18.00
C GLY A 31 10.26 3.62 -17.80
N SER A 32 10.08 2.59 -18.63
CA SER A 32 8.88 1.76 -18.62
C SER A 32 9.06 0.57 -17.68
N THR A 33 8.27 0.53 -16.61
CA THR A 33 8.35 -0.51 -15.57
C THR A 33 6.95 -1.07 -15.28
N TYR A 34 6.86 -2.34 -14.88
CA TYR A 34 5.58 -3.02 -14.69
C TYR A 34 4.76 -2.43 -13.53
N ARG A 35 5.43 -2.00 -12.46
CA ARG A 35 4.80 -1.44 -11.26
C ARG A 35 5.35 -0.05 -10.95
N ARG A 36 4.53 0.74 -10.27
CA ARG A 36 4.88 2.07 -9.77
C ARG A 36 5.52 2.00 -8.38
N PRO A 37 6.19 3.08 -7.93
CA PRO A 37 6.63 3.19 -6.54
C PRO A 37 5.50 2.89 -5.55
N GLY A 38 5.83 2.22 -4.44
CA GLY A 38 4.90 1.68 -3.45
C GLY A 38 4.51 0.21 -3.69
N ALA A 39 4.87 -0.39 -4.83
CA ALA A 39 4.71 -1.83 -5.03
C ALA A 39 5.60 -2.63 -4.07
N ARG A 40 5.03 -3.70 -3.51
CA ARG A 40 5.63 -4.46 -2.41
C ARG A 40 5.70 -5.95 -2.73
N LEU A 41 6.80 -6.56 -2.28
CA LEU A 41 7.04 -8.00 -2.31
C LEU A 41 7.51 -8.43 -0.92
N LEU A 42 6.75 -9.29 -0.27
CA LEU A 42 7.14 -9.93 0.98
C LEU A 42 7.91 -11.21 0.66
N VAL A 43 9.08 -11.35 1.26
CA VAL A 43 9.94 -12.53 1.08
C VAL A 43 10.10 -13.19 2.44
N PRO A 44 9.45 -14.34 2.69
CA PRO A 44 9.74 -15.17 3.85
C PRO A 44 11.17 -15.74 3.76
N GLU A 45 11.77 -16.06 4.90
CA GLU A 45 13.03 -16.81 4.94
C GLU A 45 12.90 -18.16 4.22
N GLU A 46 11.77 -18.82 4.44
CA GLU A 46 11.41 -20.10 3.83
C GLU A 46 10.05 -19.98 3.15
N GLY A 47 9.99 -20.34 1.86
CA GLY A 47 8.77 -20.31 1.07
C GLY A 47 8.84 -19.38 -0.14
N ALA A 48 7.68 -19.23 -0.79
CA ALA A 48 7.54 -18.38 -1.96
C ALA A 48 7.32 -16.92 -1.56
N PRO A 49 7.82 -15.95 -2.35
CA PRO A 49 7.46 -14.54 -2.19
C PRO A 49 5.95 -14.30 -2.34
N ILE A 50 5.42 -13.33 -1.61
CA ILE A 50 4.02 -12.89 -1.66
C ILE A 50 3.97 -11.44 -2.15
N GLY A 51 3.18 -11.16 -3.19
CA GLY A 51 3.12 -9.85 -3.85
C GLY A 51 3.84 -9.83 -5.19
N ASN A 52 3.97 -8.66 -5.80
CA ASN A 52 4.52 -8.51 -7.13
C ASN A 52 5.11 -7.10 -7.35
N ILE A 53 6.28 -7.06 -8.01
CA ILE A 53 6.99 -5.82 -8.35
C ILE A 53 7.30 -5.67 -9.85
N SER A 54 7.39 -6.77 -10.60
CA SER A 54 7.82 -6.75 -12.00
C SER A 54 7.04 -7.68 -12.94
N GLY A 55 6.12 -8.49 -12.42
CA GLY A 55 5.36 -9.45 -13.22
C GLY A 55 6.05 -10.80 -13.42
N GLY A 56 7.18 -11.05 -12.75
CA GLY A 56 7.88 -12.35 -12.70
C GLY A 56 9.37 -12.31 -13.06
N CYS A 57 9.90 -11.22 -13.62
CA CYS A 57 11.28 -11.17 -14.12
C CYS A 57 12.32 -10.87 -13.03
N LEU A 58 11.99 -10.01 -12.06
CA LEU A 58 12.90 -9.52 -11.02
C LEU A 58 12.66 -10.15 -9.64
N GLU A 59 11.54 -10.84 -9.45
CA GLU A 59 11.13 -11.37 -8.15
C GLU A 59 12.14 -12.37 -7.58
N GLY A 60 12.84 -13.13 -8.43
CA GLY A 60 13.90 -14.06 -8.02
C GLY A 60 15.11 -13.33 -7.42
N ASP A 61 15.68 -12.38 -8.17
CA ASP A 61 16.85 -11.60 -7.75
C ASP A 61 16.56 -10.77 -6.49
N VAL A 62 15.37 -10.17 -6.43
CA VAL A 62 14.93 -9.42 -5.25
C VAL A 62 14.74 -10.36 -4.06
N ALA A 63 14.23 -11.57 -4.26
CA ALA A 63 14.11 -12.57 -3.20
C ALA A 63 15.49 -13.00 -2.66
N ASP A 64 16.50 -13.17 -3.51
CA ASP A 64 17.85 -13.52 -3.08
C ASP A 64 18.49 -12.39 -2.25
N MET A 65 18.36 -11.15 -2.71
CA MET A 65 18.77 -9.97 -1.93
C MET A 65 18.01 -9.85 -0.60
N ALA A 66 16.71 -10.13 -0.60
CA ALA A 66 15.89 -10.11 0.60
C ALA A 66 16.32 -11.18 1.62
N ARG A 67 16.72 -12.38 1.17
CA ARG A 67 17.29 -13.40 2.06
C ARG A 67 18.61 -12.96 2.68
N LEU A 68 19.45 -12.23 1.96
CA LEU A 68 20.66 -11.62 2.54
C LEU A 68 20.30 -10.58 3.61
N VAL A 69 19.32 -9.70 3.34
CA VAL A 69 18.81 -8.73 4.32
C VAL A 69 18.26 -9.42 5.58
N ILE A 70 17.55 -10.55 5.42
CA ILE A 70 17.07 -11.37 6.55
C ILE A 70 18.24 -11.90 7.40
N GLN A 71 19.30 -12.38 6.76
CA GLN A 71 20.47 -12.94 7.45
C GLN A 71 21.27 -11.86 8.17
N GLU A 72 21.46 -10.71 7.54
CA GLU A 72 22.28 -9.61 8.08
C GLU A 72 21.55 -8.71 9.07
N GLY A 73 20.21 -8.69 9.00
CA GLY A 73 19.36 -7.80 9.79
C GLY A 73 19.48 -6.33 9.41
N ARG A 74 19.95 -6.04 8.19
CA ARG A 74 20.28 -4.68 7.72
C ARG A 74 19.51 -4.34 6.46
N ALA A 75 18.79 -3.23 6.46
CA ALA A 75 18.09 -2.75 5.29
C ALA A 75 19.08 -2.36 4.16
N ARG A 76 18.64 -2.51 2.92
CA ARG A 76 19.44 -2.22 1.72
C ARG A 76 18.59 -1.52 0.66
N LEU A 77 19.19 -0.53 -0.01
CA LEU A 77 18.66 0.04 -1.23
C LEU A 77 19.43 -0.54 -2.42
N ALA A 78 18.74 -1.11 -3.40
CA ALA A 78 19.35 -1.74 -4.57
C ALA A 78 18.62 -1.34 -5.86
N GLY A 79 19.37 -1.26 -6.95
CA GLY A 79 18.85 -0.87 -8.26
C GLY A 79 19.00 -2.01 -9.27
N TRP A 80 17.96 -2.21 -10.08
CA TRP A 80 17.98 -3.09 -11.25
C TRP A 80 17.72 -2.26 -12.49
N ASP A 81 18.62 -2.36 -13.47
CA ASP A 81 18.49 -1.69 -14.76
C ASP A 81 18.28 -2.72 -15.86
N LEU A 82 17.05 -2.83 -16.36
CA LEU A 82 16.68 -3.77 -17.40
C LEU A 82 17.01 -3.25 -18.82
N THR A 83 17.53 -2.03 -18.93
CA THR A 83 17.94 -1.44 -20.22
C THR A 83 19.31 -1.94 -20.68
N ALA A 84 20.12 -2.48 -19.75
CA ALA A 84 21.50 -2.86 -20.00
C ALA A 84 21.68 -4.32 -20.48
N ASP A 85 20.62 -5.12 -20.50
CA ASP A 85 20.66 -6.55 -20.83
C ASP A 85 20.47 -6.84 -22.34
N ASP A 86 20.45 -5.80 -23.18
CA ASP A 86 20.24 -5.90 -24.64
C ASP A 86 21.46 -6.46 -25.41
N ASP A 87 22.58 -6.74 -24.74
CA ASP A 87 23.83 -7.16 -25.39
C ASP A 87 24.15 -8.67 -25.30
N ALA A 88 23.31 -9.51 -24.66
CA ALA A 88 23.62 -10.94 -24.57
C ALA A 88 22.41 -11.89 -24.53
N VAL A 89 22.08 -12.41 -25.72
CA VAL A 89 21.71 -13.82 -25.99
C VAL A 89 20.27 -14.12 -26.48
N TRP A 90 19.22 -13.32 -26.23
CA TRP A 90 17.89 -13.57 -26.87
C TRP A 90 17.17 -12.27 -27.26
N GLY A 91 17.57 -11.71 -28.41
CA GLY A 91 17.01 -10.52 -29.02
C GLY A 91 15.55 -10.66 -29.46
N LEU A 92 14.63 -10.33 -28.54
CA LEU A 92 13.24 -10.00 -28.87
C LEU A 92 12.75 -8.67 -28.27
N GLY A 93 13.51 -8.01 -27.37
CA GLY A 93 13.13 -6.69 -26.84
C GLY A 93 11.74 -6.66 -26.15
N LEU A 94 11.29 -7.79 -25.59
CA LEU A 94 9.96 -7.98 -25.01
C LEU A 94 9.92 -7.75 -23.48
N GLY A 95 10.83 -6.96 -22.94
CA GLY A 95 10.94 -6.64 -21.51
C GLY A 95 10.55 -5.20 -21.17
N CYS A 96 10.29 -4.92 -19.89
CA CYS A 96 10.17 -3.56 -19.39
C CYS A 96 11.51 -2.82 -19.56
N ASN A 97 11.59 -1.90 -20.53
CA ASN A 97 12.79 -1.08 -20.78
C ASN A 97 12.88 0.06 -19.74
N GLY A 98 13.25 -0.29 -18.52
CA GLY A 98 13.31 0.64 -17.40
C GLY A 98 14.21 0.15 -16.27
N ALA A 99 14.42 1.03 -15.30
CA ALA A 99 15.17 0.74 -14.09
C ALA A 99 14.27 0.93 -12.87
N ILE A 100 14.46 0.09 -11.85
CA ILE A 100 13.77 0.22 -10.57
C ILE A 100 14.79 0.31 -9.43
N GLU A 101 14.47 1.11 -8.42
CA GLU A 101 15.15 1.08 -7.12
C GLU A 101 14.20 0.45 -6.10
N VAL A 102 14.69 -0.55 -5.38
CA VAL A 102 13.95 -1.30 -4.37
C VAL A 102 14.65 -1.17 -3.04
N PHE A 103 13.89 -0.71 -2.05
CA PHE A 103 14.30 -0.70 -0.65
C PHE A 103 13.84 -1.99 0.02
N ILE A 104 14.78 -2.70 0.65
CA ILE A 104 14.54 -4.01 1.26
C ILE A 104 14.86 -3.93 2.74
N GLU A 105 13.90 -4.24 3.60
CA GLU A 105 14.01 -4.13 5.07
C GLU A 105 13.61 -5.42 5.79
N PRO A 106 14.23 -5.74 6.96
CA PRO A 106 13.93 -6.95 7.72
C PRO A 106 12.58 -6.89 8.48
N ALA A 107 12.11 -8.06 8.93
CA ALA A 107 10.78 -8.33 9.50
C ALA A 107 10.27 -7.33 10.55
N ASP A 108 11.11 -6.95 11.52
CA ASP A 108 10.68 -6.05 12.62
C ASP A 108 10.24 -4.69 12.08
N ARG A 109 10.92 -4.22 11.04
CA ARG A 109 10.63 -2.98 10.33
C ARG A 109 9.50 -3.16 9.30
N ALA A 110 9.36 -4.35 8.72
CA ALA A 110 8.21 -4.69 7.89
C ALA A 110 6.88 -4.67 8.69
N ALA A 111 6.89 -5.08 9.96
CA ALA A 111 5.71 -5.04 10.83
C ALA A 111 5.23 -3.60 11.12
N GLU A 112 6.16 -2.69 11.37
CA GLU A 112 5.90 -1.25 11.48
C GLU A 112 5.33 -0.70 10.14
N ALA A 113 5.76 -1.23 8.98
CA ALA A 113 5.29 -0.75 7.66
C ALA A 113 3.86 -1.25 7.42
N ALA A 114 3.61 -2.49 7.82
CA ALA A 114 2.28 -3.07 7.82
C ALA A 114 1.32 -2.32 8.75
N HIS A 115 1.81 -1.77 9.87
CA HIS A 115 1.00 -0.91 10.72
C HIS A 115 0.58 0.37 9.98
N ALA A 116 1.52 1.09 9.39
CA ALA A 116 1.21 2.29 8.61
C ALA A 116 0.21 2.02 7.48
N LEU A 117 0.42 0.93 6.74
CA LEU A 117 -0.48 0.49 5.67
C LEU A 117 -1.88 0.13 6.16
N ARG A 118 -2.00 -0.56 7.31
CA ARG A 118 -3.31 -0.83 7.92
C ARG A 118 -4.01 0.46 8.33
N THR A 119 -3.28 1.40 8.93
CA THR A 119 -3.83 2.70 9.29
C THR A 119 -4.35 3.46 8.07
N ALA A 120 -3.65 3.39 6.93
CA ALA A 120 -4.13 3.98 5.66
C ALA A 120 -5.46 3.36 5.20
N LEU A 121 -5.57 2.03 5.30
CA LEU A 121 -6.79 1.31 4.93
C LEU A 121 -7.95 1.64 5.87
N ASP A 122 -7.69 1.79 7.16
CA ASP A 122 -8.70 2.04 8.20
C ASP A 122 -9.20 3.50 8.22
N GLU A 123 -8.34 4.47 7.90
CA GLU A 123 -8.71 5.89 7.93
C GLU A 123 -9.67 6.32 6.80
N GLU A 124 -9.83 5.49 5.76
CA GLU A 124 -10.59 5.82 4.54
C GLU A 124 -10.19 7.17 3.90
N ARG A 125 -8.97 7.65 4.19
CA ARG A 125 -8.40 8.91 3.68
C ARG A 125 -6.91 8.70 3.36
N PRO A 126 -6.36 9.40 2.36
CA PRO A 126 -4.94 9.30 2.05
C PRO A 126 -4.08 9.69 3.24
N ILE A 127 -3.09 8.87 3.58
CA ILE A 127 -2.06 9.18 4.59
C ILE A 127 -0.69 9.24 3.93
N CYS A 128 0.27 9.90 4.56
CA CYS A 128 1.64 9.96 4.08
C CYS A 128 2.55 9.11 4.96
N LEU A 129 3.23 8.13 4.37
CA LEU A 129 4.27 7.32 5.00
C LEU A 129 5.62 7.77 4.48
N ILE A 130 6.49 8.21 5.39
CA ILE A 130 7.86 8.62 5.08
C ILE A 130 8.79 7.55 5.63
N THR A 131 9.62 6.96 4.77
CA THR A 131 10.56 5.90 5.15
C THR A 131 11.98 6.29 4.76
N VAL A 132 12.90 6.32 5.72
CA VAL A 132 14.32 6.54 5.43
C VAL A 132 14.86 5.39 4.60
N ILE A 133 15.39 5.68 3.42
CA ILE A 133 15.97 4.67 2.52
C ILE A 133 17.50 4.71 2.50
N GLU A 134 18.09 5.85 2.85
CA GLU A 134 19.53 6.05 2.95
C GLU A 134 19.83 7.17 3.96
N SER A 135 20.93 7.03 4.69
CA SER A 135 21.38 8.00 5.69
C SER A 135 22.90 8.08 5.69
N ALA A 136 23.44 9.31 5.75
CA ALA A 136 24.88 9.53 5.92
C ALA A 136 25.37 9.17 7.33
N GLU A 137 24.48 9.18 8.32
CA GLU A 137 24.73 8.83 9.72
C GLU A 137 23.81 7.67 10.14
N PRO A 138 24.05 6.44 9.67
CA PRO A 138 23.14 5.30 9.86
C PRO A 138 22.97 4.86 11.33
N ASP A 139 23.89 5.25 12.22
CA ASP A 139 23.80 5.00 13.66
C ASP A 139 22.84 5.99 14.38
N VAL A 140 22.54 7.13 13.76
CA VAL A 140 21.64 8.17 14.30
C VAL A 140 20.28 8.10 13.61
N VAL A 141 20.30 8.09 12.28
CA VAL A 141 19.10 7.99 11.45
C VAL A 141 19.17 6.66 10.70
N VAL A 142 18.45 5.67 11.23
CA VAL A 142 18.52 4.29 10.75
C VAL A 142 17.67 4.13 9.48
N PRO A 143 18.19 3.55 8.38
CA PRO A 143 17.37 3.16 7.25
C PRO A 143 16.22 2.24 7.67
N GLY A 144 15.00 2.57 7.24
CA GLY A 144 13.75 1.96 7.70
C GLY A 144 13.09 2.68 8.88
N ALA A 145 13.70 3.73 9.44
CA ALA A 145 12.98 4.65 10.34
C ALA A 145 11.85 5.34 9.59
N ARG A 146 10.73 5.60 10.26
CA ARG A 146 9.50 6.04 9.61
C ARG A 146 8.71 7.07 10.38
N LEU A 147 8.00 7.88 9.62
CA LEU A 147 7.09 8.91 10.11
C LEU A 147 5.80 8.83 9.29
N ILE A 148 4.67 8.79 9.98
CA ILE A 148 3.34 8.81 9.37
C ILE A 148 2.75 10.20 9.60
N VAL A 149 2.26 10.82 8.53
CA VAL A 149 1.54 12.09 8.59
C VAL A 149 0.08 11.83 8.21
N MET A 150 -0.82 12.11 9.14
CA MET A 150 -2.26 11.94 8.96
C MET A 150 -2.90 13.16 8.30
N PRO A 151 -4.08 13.00 7.67
CA PRO A 151 -4.82 14.09 7.05
C PRO A 151 -5.25 15.22 7.99
N ASP A 152 -5.38 14.93 9.29
CA ASP A 152 -5.71 15.93 10.32
C ASP A 152 -4.48 16.66 10.88
N GLY A 153 -3.29 16.32 10.36
CA GLY A 153 -2.01 16.89 10.74
C GLY A 153 -1.35 16.19 11.92
N THR A 154 -1.98 15.17 12.52
CA THR A 154 -1.34 14.31 13.52
C THR A 154 -0.21 13.51 12.90
N VAL A 155 0.78 13.17 13.73
CA VAL A 155 2.02 12.52 13.31
C VAL A 155 2.31 11.36 14.24
N ASP A 156 2.74 10.23 13.68
CA ASP A 156 3.15 9.04 14.40
C ASP A 156 4.52 8.55 13.91
N GLY A 157 5.36 8.05 14.82
CA GLY A 157 6.74 7.66 14.53
C GLY A 157 7.76 8.80 14.58
N SER A 158 8.98 8.50 14.11
CA SER A 158 10.13 9.41 14.03
C SER A 158 11.16 8.84 13.05
N LEU A 159 11.83 9.72 12.31
CA LEU A 159 13.00 9.41 11.48
C LEU A 159 14.29 9.40 12.30
N GLY A 160 14.22 9.68 13.61
CA GLY A 160 15.33 9.62 14.57
C GLY A 160 15.91 10.98 14.96
N ARG A 161 15.52 12.07 14.27
CA ARG A 161 16.02 13.43 14.51
C ARG A 161 14.89 14.47 14.45
N PRO A 162 14.72 15.34 15.49
CA PRO A 162 13.63 16.30 15.52
C PRO A 162 13.61 17.32 14.38
N ASP A 163 14.79 17.75 13.90
CA ASP A 163 14.93 18.67 12.77
C ASP A 163 14.51 18.01 11.45
N VAL A 164 14.92 16.76 11.25
CA VAL A 164 14.50 15.94 10.09
C VAL A 164 13.00 15.63 10.16
N ASP A 165 12.47 15.29 11.33
CA ASP A 165 11.04 15.00 11.55
C ASP A 165 10.15 16.21 11.22
N ALA A 166 10.58 17.42 11.62
CA ALA A 166 9.83 18.64 11.35
C ALA A 166 9.74 18.94 9.85
N GLU A 167 10.84 18.81 9.12
CA GLU A 167 10.88 19.05 7.67
C GLU A 167 10.15 17.94 6.90
N ALA A 168 10.31 16.68 7.31
CA ALA A 168 9.58 15.55 6.77
C ALA A 168 8.07 15.69 6.98
N THR A 169 7.63 16.14 8.16
CA THR A 169 6.22 16.41 8.43
C THR A 169 5.66 17.49 7.49
N ALA A 170 6.39 18.59 7.30
CA ALA A 170 5.97 19.66 6.38
C ALA A 170 5.87 19.14 4.94
N ALA A 171 6.90 18.42 4.47
CA ALA A 171 6.91 17.80 3.15
C ALA A 171 5.76 16.81 2.94
N GLY A 172 5.46 15.99 3.94
CA GLY A 172 4.36 15.02 3.89
C GLY A 172 2.99 15.70 3.75
N ARG A 173 2.76 16.83 4.44
CA ARG A 173 1.51 17.61 4.31
C ARG A 173 1.36 18.21 2.91
N ASP A 174 2.46 18.72 2.34
CA ASP A 174 2.45 19.28 0.99
C ASP A 174 2.14 18.20 -0.06
N LEU A 175 2.78 17.03 0.06
CA LEU A 175 2.62 15.93 -0.88
C LEU A 175 1.28 15.19 -0.74
N LEU A 176 0.70 15.15 0.46
CA LEU A 176 -0.69 14.71 0.66
C LEU A 176 -1.66 15.53 -0.18
N SER A 177 -1.45 16.85 -0.24
CA SER A 177 -2.30 17.75 -1.02
C SER A 177 -2.07 17.60 -2.53
N ALA A 178 -0.90 17.11 -2.94
CA ALA A 178 -0.53 16.89 -4.34
C ALA A 178 -0.80 15.46 -4.83
N GLU A 179 -1.19 14.54 -3.93
CA GLU A 179 -1.43 13.11 -4.20
C GLU A 179 -0.28 12.45 -4.97
N ARG A 180 0.96 12.75 -4.59
CA ARG A 180 2.16 12.25 -5.28
C ARG A 180 3.21 11.72 -4.32
N SER A 181 3.67 10.50 -4.60
CA SER A 181 4.82 9.90 -3.93
C SER A 181 6.13 10.28 -4.63
N GLU A 182 7.19 10.56 -3.86
CA GLU A 182 8.51 10.89 -4.38
C GLU A 182 9.62 10.61 -3.37
N ILE A 183 10.87 10.55 -3.82
CA ILE A 183 12.04 10.55 -2.93
C ILE A 183 12.41 12.00 -2.64
N ARG A 184 12.64 12.32 -1.36
CA ARG A 184 13.19 13.60 -0.91
C ARG A 184 14.47 13.41 -0.11
N THR A 185 15.31 14.43 -0.17
CA THR A 185 16.48 14.57 0.70
C THR A 185 16.16 15.63 1.73
N PHE A 186 16.31 15.26 3.00
CA PHE A 186 16.13 16.08 4.18
C PHE A 186 17.51 16.51 4.73
N PRO A 187 17.58 17.33 5.79
CA PRO A 187 18.83 17.73 6.41
C PRO A 187 19.72 16.55 6.74
N GLU A 188 21.04 16.80 6.80
CA GLU A 188 22.05 15.78 7.13
C GLU A 188 22.16 14.66 6.09
N GLY A 189 21.64 14.89 4.87
CA GLY A 189 21.74 13.95 3.77
C GLY A 189 20.80 12.75 3.91
N VAL A 190 19.79 12.83 4.78
CA VAL A 190 18.79 11.77 4.95
C VAL A 190 17.93 11.70 3.69
N ARG A 191 17.99 10.60 2.93
CA ARG A 191 17.08 10.35 1.81
C ARG A 191 15.94 9.48 2.30
N ALA A 192 14.71 9.93 2.05
CA ALA A 192 13.52 9.17 2.39
C ALA A 192 12.56 9.06 1.20
N PHE A 193 11.89 7.92 1.12
CA PHE A 193 10.75 7.74 0.24
C PHE A 193 9.50 8.28 0.95
N VAL A 194 8.89 9.31 0.37
CA VAL A 194 7.64 9.91 0.83
C VAL A 194 6.52 9.33 -0.01
N GLU A 195 5.75 8.42 0.59
CA GLU A 195 4.69 7.66 -0.07
C GLU A 195 3.31 8.15 0.37
N ILE A 196 2.45 8.46 -0.59
CA ILE A 196 1.03 8.69 -0.34
C ILE A 196 0.31 7.35 -0.47
N LEU A 197 -0.34 6.94 0.62
CA LEU A 197 -1.09 5.69 0.71
C LEU A 197 -2.57 6.00 0.58
N ASP A 198 -3.15 5.67 -0.58
CA ASP A 198 -4.57 5.86 -0.85
C ASP A 198 -5.43 4.74 -0.25
N PRO A 199 -6.60 5.07 0.32
CA PRO A 199 -7.58 4.06 0.70
C PRO A 199 -8.22 3.42 -0.54
N PRO A 200 -8.95 2.31 -0.36
CA PRO A 200 -9.68 1.72 -1.48
C PRO A 200 -10.66 2.66 -2.14
N LEU A 201 -10.67 2.67 -3.48
CA LEU A 201 -11.66 3.42 -4.27
C LEU A 201 -13.07 2.99 -3.84
N ARG A 202 -13.91 3.97 -3.53
CA ARG A 202 -15.30 3.73 -3.14
C ARG A 202 -16.21 3.91 -4.36
N LEU A 203 -16.95 2.86 -4.70
CA LEU A 203 -17.93 2.88 -5.78
C LEU A 203 -19.33 2.82 -5.20
N VAL A 204 -20.16 3.81 -5.49
CA VAL A 204 -21.58 3.80 -5.10
C VAL A 204 -22.42 3.39 -6.30
N ILE A 205 -23.15 2.29 -6.16
CA ILE A 205 -24.01 1.72 -7.21
C ILE A 205 -25.46 1.99 -6.83
N CYS A 206 -26.10 2.92 -7.53
CA CYS A 206 -27.50 3.27 -7.32
C CYS A 206 -28.40 2.34 -8.16
N GLY A 207 -29.04 1.40 -7.48
CA GLY A 207 -29.87 0.35 -8.07
C GLY A 207 -29.28 -1.04 -7.79
N ALA A 208 -30.03 -1.87 -7.08
CA ALA A 208 -29.72 -3.26 -6.77
C ALA A 208 -30.32 -4.22 -7.80
N GLY A 209 -30.43 -3.82 -9.07
CA GLY A 209 -30.90 -4.67 -10.18
C GLY A 209 -29.99 -5.89 -10.43
N HIS A 210 -30.38 -6.76 -11.37
CA HIS A 210 -29.55 -7.93 -11.72
C HIS A 210 -28.26 -7.54 -12.46
N ASP A 211 -28.34 -6.43 -13.21
CA ASP A 211 -27.24 -5.76 -13.89
C ASP A 211 -26.17 -5.19 -12.95
N ALA A 212 -26.51 -4.87 -11.70
CA ALA A 212 -25.56 -4.41 -10.70
C ALA A 212 -24.61 -5.53 -10.20
N ILE A 213 -25.00 -6.80 -10.30
CA ILE A 213 -24.21 -7.94 -9.79
C ILE A 213 -22.83 -8.03 -10.48
N PRO A 214 -22.73 -8.08 -11.83
CA PRO A 214 -21.43 -8.10 -12.49
C PRO A 214 -20.61 -6.82 -12.23
N LEU A 215 -21.26 -5.68 -11.98
CA LEU A 215 -20.56 -4.43 -11.63
C LEU A 215 -19.91 -4.51 -10.24
N VAL A 216 -20.63 -5.02 -9.23
CA VAL A 216 -20.08 -5.27 -7.89
C VAL A 216 -18.90 -6.24 -7.98
N ARG A 217 -19.05 -7.32 -8.74
CA ARG A 217 -17.97 -8.30 -8.94
C ARG A 217 -16.74 -7.68 -9.61
N ALA A 218 -16.93 -6.89 -10.67
CA ALA A 218 -15.84 -6.21 -11.34
C ALA A 218 -15.14 -5.20 -10.41
N ALA A 219 -15.90 -4.44 -9.62
CA ALA A 219 -15.36 -3.52 -8.63
C ALA A 219 -14.51 -4.26 -7.58
N SER A 220 -15.00 -5.38 -7.06
CA SER A 220 -14.25 -6.22 -6.12
C SER A 220 -12.94 -6.76 -6.72
N LEU A 221 -12.95 -7.21 -7.98
CA LEU A 221 -11.74 -7.66 -8.69
C LEU A 221 -10.70 -6.54 -8.86
N LEU A 222 -11.15 -5.29 -9.04
CA LEU A 222 -10.27 -4.11 -9.06
C LEU A 222 -9.82 -3.69 -7.65
N GLY A 223 -10.35 -4.31 -6.61
CA GLY A 223 -10.11 -4.00 -5.20
C GLY A 223 -10.85 -2.76 -4.71
N TRP A 224 -11.98 -2.40 -5.33
CA TRP A 224 -12.81 -1.26 -4.93
C TRP A 224 -13.85 -1.69 -3.90
N ASN A 225 -14.21 -0.76 -3.01
CA ASN A 225 -15.28 -0.93 -2.04
C ASN A 225 -16.61 -0.50 -2.67
N ALA A 226 -17.38 -1.47 -3.17
CA ALA A 226 -18.68 -1.23 -3.79
C ALA A 226 -19.82 -1.20 -2.74
N THR A 227 -20.51 -0.07 -2.65
CA THR A 227 -21.72 0.09 -1.84
C THR A 227 -22.94 0.10 -2.74
N VAL A 228 -23.87 -0.84 -2.54
CA VAL A 228 -25.12 -0.92 -3.32
C VAL A 228 -26.24 -0.19 -2.60
N VAL A 229 -26.90 0.73 -3.30
CA VAL A 229 -27.97 1.59 -2.79
C VAL A 229 -29.26 1.26 -3.53
N ASP A 230 -30.34 0.98 -2.82
CA ASP A 230 -31.66 0.72 -3.42
C ASP A 230 -32.78 1.04 -2.41
N ASP A 231 -33.99 1.27 -2.89
CA ASP A 231 -35.18 1.50 -2.05
C ASP A 231 -35.91 0.20 -1.68
N ARG A 232 -35.55 -0.92 -2.31
CA ARG A 232 -36.13 -2.24 -2.06
C ARG A 232 -35.22 -3.06 -1.15
N ALA A 233 -35.54 -3.08 0.14
CA ALA A 233 -34.77 -3.83 1.15
C ALA A 233 -34.50 -5.30 0.78
N GLY A 234 -35.46 -5.98 0.14
CA GLY A 234 -35.30 -7.38 -0.27
C GLY A 234 -34.20 -7.63 -1.32
N PHE A 235 -33.75 -6.58 -2.01
CA PHE A 235 -32.72 -6.66 -3.04
C PHE A 235 -31.31 -6.49 -2.46
N LEU A 236 -31.17 -5.91 -1.27
CA LEU A 236 -29.90 -5.56 -0.62
C LEU A 236 -29.43 -6.68 0.30
N ASN A 237 -28.80 -7.71 -0.25
CA ASN A 237 -28.29 -8.84 0.53
C ASN A 237 -27.05 -9.49 -0.11
N HIS A 238 -26.30 -10.21 0.73
CA HIS A 238 -25.08 -10.90 0.31
C HIS A 238 -25.34 -12.19 -0.48
N GLU A 239 -26.56 -12.73 -0.50
CA GLU A 239 -26.87 -13.87 -1.39
C GLU A 239 -26.83 -13.44 -2.87
N ARG A 240 -27.26 -12.20 -3.16
CA ARG A 240 -27.21 -11.60 -4.49
C ARG A 240 -25.89 -10.90 -4.80
N PHE A 241 -25.29 -10.27 -3.79
CA PHE A 241 -24.03 -9.54 -3.92
C PHE A 241 -23.00 -10.01 -2.87
N PRO A 242 -22.41 -11.21 -3.04
CA PRO A 242 -21.43 -11.74 -2.10
C PRO A 242 -20.24 -10.80 -1.87
N GLU A 243 -19.81 -10.10 -2.92
CA GLU A 243 -18.63 -9.22 -2.91
C GLU A 243 -18.94 -7.75 -2.60
N ALA A 244 -20.21 -7.40 -2.31
CA ALA A 244 -20.55 -6.02 -1.94
C ALA A 244 -19.88 -5.66 -0.60
N HIS A 245 -19.30 -4.46 -0.55
CA HIS A 245 -18.70 -3.94 0.68
C HIS A 245 -19.76 -3.50 1.69
N ALA A 246 -20.84 -2.87 1.21
CA ALA A 246 -21.94 -2.40 2.06
C ALA A 246 -23.26 -2.28 1.27
N PHE A 247 -24.35 -2.17 2.01
CA PHE A 247 -25.68 -1.89 1.48
C PHE A 247 -26.28 -0.64 2.14
N VAL A 248 -27.04 0.14 1.37
CA VAL A 248 -27.81 1.28 1.88
C VAL A 248 -29.23 1.21 1.36
N LEU A 249 -30.18 1.11 2.29
CA LEU A 249 -31.60 1.26 2.00
C LEU A 249 -31.94 2.76 1.99
N VAL A 250 -32.60 3.23 0.93
CA VAL A 250 -33.09 4.60 0.83
C VAL A 250 -34.61 4.63 0.86
N ASP A 251 -35.17 5.39 1.80
CA ASP A 251 -36.62 5.41 2.06
C ASP A 251 -37.41 6.32 1.09
N ASP A 252 -36.75 7.23 0.36
CA ASP A 252 -37.39 8.15 -0.59
C ASP A 252 -36.45 8.61 -1.73
N PRO A 253 -36.75 8.35 -3.02
CA PRO A 253 -35.98 8.84 -4.16
C PRO A 253 -35.83 10.37 -4.24
N ALA A 254 -36.78 11.13 -3.68
CA ALA A 254 -36.76 12.60 -3.66
C ALA A 254 -35.86 13.18 -2.55
N SER A 255 -35.44 12.35 -1.58
CA SER A 255 -34.60 12.75 -0.45
C SER A 255 -33.09 12.71 -0.74
N SER A 256 -32.68 12.47 -2.00
CA SER A 256 -31.29 12.40 -2.49
C SER A 256 -30.42 13.66 -2.27
N ARG A 257 -30.94 14.68 -1.57
CA ARG A 257 -30.18 15.84 -1.14
C ARG A 257 -29.31 15.50 0.06
N ARG A 258 -28.05 15.21 -0.27
CA ARG A 258 -26.83 15.09 0.56
C ARG A 258 -26.44 13.63 0.79
N MET A 259 -25.62 13.12 -0.13
CA MET A 259 -24.53 12.23 0.27
C MET A 259 -23.49 13.12 0.98
N PRO A 260 -23.29 13.04 2.31
CA PRO A 260 -22.22 13.77 2.95
C PRO A 260 -20.87 13.28 2.42
N ALA A 261 -19.97 14.22 2.10
CA ALA A 261 -18.58 13.96 1.67
C ALA A 261 -17.77 13.15 2.71
N THR A 262 -18.30 13.04 3.93
CA THR A 262 -17.74 12.30 5.06
C THR A 262 -18.68 11.17 5.49
N TRP A 263 -19.08 10.29 4.55
CA TRP A 263 -19.61 9.00 4.97
C TRP A 263 -18.47 8.19 5.59
N ARG A 264 -18.36 8.22 6.92
CA ARG A 264 -17.72 7.13 7.69
C ARG A 264 -18.77 6.04 7.81
N CYS A 265 -18.41 4.81 7.44
CA CYS A 265 -19.27 3.65 7.63
C CYS A 265 -19.44 3.42 9.14
N SER A 266 -20.37 4.13 9.78
CA SER A 266 -20.84 3.79 11.13
C SER A 266 -21.75 2.57 11.00
N ALA A 267 -21.14 1.44 10.63
CA ALA A 267 -21.70 0.13 10.90
C ALA A 267 -21.82 0.03 12.42
N ARG A 268 -22.93 0.52 12.97
CA ARG A 268 -23.47 -0.06 14.19
C ARG A 268 -23.69 -1.51 13.85
N ARG A 269 -22.73 -2.37 14.24
CA ARG A 269 -22.99 -3.78 14.47
C ARG A 269 -24.21 -3.79 15.39
N ARG A 270 -25.41 -3.98 14.84
CA ARG A 270 -26.54 -4.37 15.67
C ARG A 270 -26.17 -5.75 16.15
N GLU A 271 -25.79 -5.85 17.43
CA GLU A 271 -25.76 -7.12 18.12
C GLU A 271 -27.13 -7.81 17.89
N PRO A 272 -27.16 -9.10 17.54
CA PRO A 272 -28.42 -9.81 17.46
C PRO A 272 -29.03 -9.84 18.86
N ASN A 273 -30.18 -9.20 19.02
CA ASN A 273 -30.96 -9.30 20.25
C ASN A 273 -31.26 -10.78 20.54
N ALA A 274 -31.02 -11.15 21.81
CA ALA A 274 -31.44 -12.39 22.45
C ALA A 274 -32.96 -12.64 22.39
#